data_AF-A0A955JXY9-F1
#
_entry.id   AF-A0A955JXY9-F1
#
_cell.length_a   1.000
_cell.length_b   1.000
_cell.length_c   1.000
_cell.angle_alpha   90.00
_cell.angle_beta   90.00
_cell.angle_gamma   90.00
#
_symmetry.space_group_name_H-M   'P 1'
#
loop_
_entity.id
_entity.type
_entity.pdbx_description
1 polymer ?
#
loop_
_entity_poly.entity_id
_entity_poly.type
_entity_poly.pdbx_seq_one_letter_code
_entity_poly.pdbx_strand_id
1 'polypeptide(L)'
;MAKYDLTGSLEREFTFSINDEEFSFKKPTVREMRALAKKFSAINTEEDAERQAELSEAAMNELYKCVTNVRGERHISEVLDEQPSDVQMLFNDMIQKELGVK
;
A
#
# COMPACT_ATOMS: atom_id res chain seq x y z
N MET A 1 13.66 31.97 17.47
CA MET A 1 13.10 30.62 17.32
C MET A 1 13.52 30.07 15.97
N ALA A 2 14.13 28.89 15.92
CA ALA A 2 14.45 28.24 14.65
C ALA A 2 13.13 27.83 13.96
N LYS A 3 13.04 28.09 12.65
CA LYS A 3 11.96 27.55 11.80
C LYS A 3 12.42 26.20 11.27
N TYR A 4 11.72 25.13 11.65
CA TYR A 4 11.96 23.80 11.10
C TYR A 4 10.98 23.56 9.96
N ASP A 5 11.51 23.27 8.77
CA ASP A 5 10.72 22.76 7.65
C ASP A 5 10.73 21.23 7.72
N LEU A 6 9.61 20.66 8.17
CA LEU A 6 9.41 19.22 8.27
C LEU A 6 9.16 18.54 6.92
N THR A 7 9.14 19.30 5.81
CA THR A 7 8.79 18.80 4.47
C THR A 7 9.93 18.83 3.47
N GLY A 8 11.02 19.54 3.77
CA GLY A 8 12.12 19.82 2.83
C GLY A 8 13.00 18.63 2.43
N SER A 9 12.89 17.47 3.10
CA SER A 9 13.70 16.27 2.80
C SER A 9 12.91 14.95 2.77
N LEU A 10 11.57 15.00 2.81
CA LEU A 10 10.77 13.79 2.83
C LEU A 10 10.54 13.30 1.39
N GLU A 11 11.10 12.13 1.06
CA GLU A 11 10.76 11.38 -0.15
C GLU A 11 9.26 11.04 -0.11
N ARG A 12 8.49 11.69 -1.00
CA ARG A 12 7.03 11.57 -1.06
C ARG A 12 6.57 10.33 -1.84
N GLU A 13 7.47 9.76 -2.61
CA GLU A 13 7.23 8.58 -3.43
C GLU A 13 8.51 7.76 -3.54
N PHE A 14 8.36 6.48 -3.84
CA PHE A 14 9.46 5.58 -4.18
C PHE A 14 9.03 4.67 -5.32
N THR A 15 9.99 4.15 -6.08
CA THR A 15 9.73 3.20 -7.15
C THR A 15 10.17 1.79 -6.78
N PHE A 16 9.46 0.80 -7.32
CA PHE A 16 9.78 -0.62 -7.19
C PHE A 16 9.34 -1.35 -8.45
N SER A 17 9.84 -2.56 -8.65
CA SER A 17 9.55 -3.37 -9.84
C SER A 17 9.03 -4.75 -9.46
N ILE A 18 8.10 -5.26 -10.26
CA ILE A 18 7.65 -6.66 -10.23
C ILE A 18 7.85 -7.19 -11.64
N ASN A 19 8.77 -8.14 -11.82
CA ASN A 19 9.24 -8.60 -13.13
C ASN A 19 9.71 -7.41 -14.00
N ASP A 20 9.18 -7.29 -15.22
CA ASP A 20 9.51 -6.22 -16.17
C ASP A 20 8.64 -4.96 -16.00
N GLU A 21 7.78 -4.91 -14.97
CA GLU A 21 6.89 -3.79 -14.69
C GLU A 21 7.43 -2.90 -13.56
N GLU A 22 7.44 -1.59 -13.77
CA GLU A 22 7.92 -0.58 -12.82
C GLU A 22 6.73 0.20 -12.26
N PHE A 23 6.68 0.33 -10.94
CA PHE A 23 5.61 0.99 -10.20
C PHE A 23 6.18 2.12 -9.33
N SER A 24 5.38 3.16 -9.15
CA SER A 24 5.62 4.23 -8.18
C SER A 24 4.60 4.12 -7.06
N PHE A 25 5.07 4.09 -5.82
CA PHE A 25 4.24 4.23 -4.63
C PHE A 25 4.31 5.65 -4.12
N LYS A 26 3.17 6.32 -4.06
CA LYS A 26 3.02 7.63 -3.43
C LYS A 26 2.64 7.47 -1.97
N LYS A 27 3.46 8.01 -1.05
CA LYS A 27 3.18 7.96 0.38
C LYS A 27 1.85 8.67 0.67
N PRO A 28 0.86 7.97 1.26
CA PRO A 28 -0.42 8.55 1.61
C PRO A 28 -0.26 9.65 2.66
N THR A 29 -1.15 10.63 2.62
CA THR A 29 -1.26 11.65 3.66
C THR A 29 -1.72 11.03 4.98
N VAL A 30 -1.52 11.74 6.10
CA VAL A 30 -2.01 11.32 7.42
C VAL A 30 -3.52 11.02 7.41
N ARG A 31 -4.30 11.75 6.60
CA ARG A 31 -5.75 11.53 6.48
C ARG A 31 -6.05 10.20 5.78
N GLU A 32 -5.36 9.90 4.69
CA GLU A 32 -5.50 8.65 3.94
C GLU A 32 -5.00 7.46 4.76
N MET A 33 -3.87 7.60 5.46
CA MET A 33 -3.35 6.58 6.39
C MET A 33 -4.35 6.24 7.50
N ARG A 34 -5.03 7.23 8.08
CA ARG A 34 -6.08 6.97 9.08
C ARG A 34 -7.28 6.22 8.49
N ALA A 35 -7.64 6.53 7.25
CA ALA A 35 -8.71 5.81 6.56
C ALA A 35 -8.31 4.35 6.29
N LEU A 36 -7.09 4.12 5.81
CA LEU A 36 -6.52 2.78 5.62
C LEU A 36 -6.46 2.01 6.94
N ALA A 37 -5.90 2.60 7.99
CA ALA A 37 -5.80 1.96 9.30
C ALA A 37 -7.18 1.57 9.86
N LYS A 38 -8.22 2.40 9.64
CA LYS A 38 -9.59 2.08 10.03
C LYS A 38 -10.13 0.87 9.25
N LYS A 39 -9.84 0.78 7.95
CA LYS A 39 -10.23 -0.39 7.13
C LYS A 39 -9.54 -1.66 7.62
N PHE A 40 -8.22 -1.62 7.83
CA PHE A 40 -7.47 -2.77 8.34
C PHE A 40 -7.88 -3.18 9.76
N SER A 41 -8.20 -2.22 10.63
CA SER A 41 -8.69 -2.53 11.97
C SER A 41 -10.04 -3.26 11.97
N ALA A 42 -10.90 -2.98 10.99
CA ALA A 42 -12.21 -3.64 10.90
C ALA A 42 -12.06 -5.14 10.58
N ILE A 43 -11.03 -5.53 9.83
CA ILE A 43 -10.70 -6.92 9.51
C ILE A 43 -10.37 -7.72 10.78
N ASN A 44 -9.65 -7.11 11.73
CA ASN A 44 -9.24 -7.79 12.97
C ASN A 44 -10.38 -7.97 13.97
N THR A 45 -11.49 -7.25 13.78
CA THR A 45 -12.68 -7.33 14.64
C THR A 45 -13.81 -8.14 14.03
N GLU A 46 -13.67 -8.57 12.77
CA GLU A 46 -14.65 -9.38 12.07
C GLU A 46 -14.36 -10.87 12.33
N GLU A 47 -15.40 -11.61 12.72
CA GLU A 47 -15.28 -13.05 13.07
C GLU A 47 -15.70 -13.94 11.89
N ASP A 48 -16.48 -13.39 10.96
CA ASP A 48 -16.92 -14.10 9.76
C ASP A 48 -15.82 -14.10 8.69
N ALA A 49 -15.40 -15.30 8.26
CA ALA A 49 -14.28 -15.46 7.33
C ALA A 49 -14.57 -14.90 5.92
N GLU A 50 -15.82 -14.96 5.46
CA GLU A 50 -16.20 -14.41 4.15
C GLU A 50 -16.15 -12.89 4.20
N ARG A 51 -16.72 -12.28 5.24
CA ARG A 51 -16.64 -10.83 5.44
C ARG A 51 -15.23 -10.34 5.70
N GLN A 52 -14.42 -11.12 6.42
CA GLN A 52 -13.02 -10.80 6.67
C GLN A 52 -12.24 -10.72 5.35
N ALA A 53 -12.49 -11.65 4.42
CA ALA A 53 -11.91 -11.64 3.09
C ALA A 53 -12.36 -10.40 2.28
N GLU A 54 -13.66 -10.10 2.25
CA GLU A 54 -14.19 -8.91 1.57
C GLU A 54 -13.60 -7.59 2.11
N LEU A 55 -13.50 -7.47 3.44
CA LEU A 55 -12.90 -6.30 4.08
C LEU A 55 -11.40 -6.18 3.79
N SER A 56 -10.70 -7.32 3.72
CA SER A 56 -9.29 -7.38 3.36
C SER A 56 -9.06 -6.92 1.93
N GLU A 57 -9.85 -7.41 0.98
CA GLU A 57 -9.80 -6.98 -0.41
C GLU A 57 -10.10 -5.48 -0.55
N ALA A 58 -11.13 -4.97 0.15
CA ALA A 58 -11.48 -3.56 0.14
C ALA A 58 -10.43 -2.64 0.79
N ALA A 59 -9.65 -3.14 1.75
CA ALA A 59 -8.53 -2.44 2.34
C ALA A 59 -7.32 -2.42 1.40
N MET A 60 -7.00 -3.56 0.78
CA MET A 60 -5.91 -3.69 -0.19
C MET A 60 -6.17 -2.85 -1.45
N ASN A 61 -7.39 -2.85 -1.98
CA ASN A 61 -7.77 -1.99 -3.11
C ASN A 61 -7.60 -0.49 -2.81
N GLU A 62 -7.78 -0.08 -1.55
CA GLU A 62 -7.50 1.31 -1.16
C GLU A 62 -6.00 1.61 -1.12
N LEU A 63 -5.19 0.65 -0.66
CA LEU A 63 -3.73 0.77 -0.67
C LEU A 63 -3.20 0.83 -2.11
N TYR A 64 -3.75 0.02 -3.01
CA TYR A 64 -3.34 -0.04 -4.42
C TYR A 64 -3.57 1.27 -5.16
N LYS A 65 -4.50 2.14 -4.72
CA LYS A 65 -4.65 3.50 -5.28
C LYS A 65 -3.42 4.39 -5.07
N CYS A 66 -2.54 4.03 -4.12
CA CYS A 66 -1.27 4.71 -3.92
C CYS A 66 -0.16 4.19 -4.85
N VAL A 67 -0.42 3.13 -5.63
CA VAL A 67 0.52 2.52 -6.55
C VAL A 67 0.10 2.84 -7.99
N THR A 68 1.02 3.39 -8.77
CA THR A 68 0.79 3.68 -10.19
C THR A 68 1.85 3.00 -11.03
N ASN A 69 1.46 2.35 -12.12
CA ASN A 69 2.41 1.83 -13.10
C ASN A 69 3.09 3.00 -13.82
N VAL A 70 4.42 2.97 -13.90
CA VAL A 70 5.23 4.07 -14.45
C VAL A 70 5.20 4.07 -15.97
N ARG A 71 5.08 2.89 -16.61
CA ARG A 71 5.25 2.73 -18.07
C ARG A 71 4.08 2.05 -18.77
N GLY A 72 3.18 1.42 -18.02
CA GLY A 72 2.06 0.64 -18.52
C GLY A 72 0.72 1.07 -17.94
N GLU A 73 -0.33 0.35 -18.33
CA GLU A 73 -1.71 0.61 -17.90
C GLU A 73 -2.21 -0.42 -16.87
N ARG A 74 -1.44 -1.50 -16.63
CA ARG A 74 -1.83 -2.58 -15.72
C ARG A 74 -1.89 -2.11 -14.28
N HIS A 75 -2.98 -2.47 -13.61
CA HIS A 75 -3.15 -2.18 -12.19
C HIS A 75 -2.32 -3.16 -11.34
N ILE A 76 -1.78 -2.68 -10.22
CA ILE A 76 -0.92 -3.51 -9.35
C ILE A 76 -1.63 -4.78 -8.85
N SER A 77 -2.94 -4.75 -8.65
CA SER A 77 -3.72 -5.93 -8.25
C SER A 77 -3.64 -7.04 -9.30
N GLU A 78 -3.82 -6.70 -10.58
CA GLU A 78 -3.77 -7.66 -11.68
C GLU A 78 -2.38 -8.31 -11.79
N VAL A 79 -1.33 -7.51 -11.56
CA VAL A 79 0.04 -7.99 -11.61
C VAL A 79 0.35 -8.89 -10.43
N LEU A 80 -0.08 -8.51 -9.22
CA LEU A 80 0.10 -9.29 -7.99
C LEU A 80 -0.69 -10.60 -7.99
N ASP A 81 -1.87 -10.65 -8.62
CA ASP A 81 -2.69 -11.86 -8.75
C ASP A 81 -2.02 -12.93 -9.64
N GLU A 82 -1.15 -12.52 -10.56
CA GLU A 82 -0.35 -13.42 -11.40
C GLU A 82 0.95 -13.87 -10.71
N GLN A 83 1.32 -13.28 -9.57
CA GLN A 83 2.54 -13.62 -8.86
C GLN A 83 2.34 -14.77 -7.87
N PRO A 84 3.41 -15.52 -7.54
CA PRO A 84 3.36 -16.45 -6.43
C PRO A 84 3.18 -15.71 -5.08
N SER A 85 2.64 -16.43 -4.09
CA SER A 85 2.21 -15.86 -2.81
C SER A 85 3.34 -15.18 -2.02
N ASP A 86 4.59 -15.60 -2.21
CA ASP A 86 5.76 -15.01 -1.58
C ASP A 86 6.03 -13.58 -2.08
N VAL A 87 5.76 -13.28 -3.36
CA VAL A 87 5.88 -11.92 -3.90
C VAL A 87 4.85 -10.99 -3.27
N GLN A 88 3.61 -11.45 -3.06
CA GLN A 88 2.59 -10.68 -2.36
C GLN A 88 3.00 -10.40 -0.90
N MET A 89 3.60 -11.39 -0.22
CA MET A 89 4.15 -11.18 1.13
C MET A 89 5.28 -10.13 1.14
N LEU A 90 6.21 -10.21 0.19
CA LEU A 90 7.32 -9.25 0.07
C LEU A 90 6.80 -7.83 -0.23
N PHE A 91 5.78 -7.70 -1.08
CA PHE A 91 5.13 -6.43 -1.35
C PHE A 91 4.53 -5.83 -0.06
N ASN A 92 3.79 -6.62 0.71
CA ASN A 92 3.18 -6.17 1.96
C ASN A 92 4.24 -5.74 2.99
N ASP A 93 5.32 -6.51 3.14
CA ASP A 93 6.44 -6.19 4.03
C ASP A 93 7.15 -4.89 3.64
N MET A 94 7.35 -4.67 2.33
CA MET A 94 7.93 -3.44 1.80
C MET A 94 7.04 -2.23 2.16
N ILE A 95 5.74 -2.33 1.91
CA ILE A 95 4.78 -1.26 2.20
C ILE A 95 4.75 -0.95 3.70
N GLN A 96 4.69 -1.97 4.57
CA GLN A 96 4.68 -1.77 6.03
C GLN A 96 5.95 -1.08 6.53
N LYS A 97 7.12 -1.46 5.97
CA LYS A 97 8.40 -0.84 6.29
C LYS A 97 8.43 0.63 5.89
N GLU A 98 7.99 0.96 4.67
CA GLU A 98 7.97 2.34 4.17
C GLU A 98 6.95 3.23 4.89
N LEU A 99 5.85 2.66 5.37
CA LEU A 99 4.84 3.37 6.15
C LEU A 99 5.15 3.42 7.66
N GLY A 100 6.20 2.73 8.12
CA GLY A 100 6.60 2.71 9.53
C GLY A 100 5.60 2.01 10.45
N VAL A 101 4.89 0.99 9.94
CA VAL A 101 3.81 0.26 10.66
C VAL A 101 4.33 -1.07 11.26
N LYS A 102 5.65 -1.23 11.41
CA LYS A 102 6.28 -2.46 11.93
C LYS A 102 6.32 -2.51 13.45
#